data_AF-A0A950A502-F1
#
_entry.id   AF-A0A950A502-F1
#
_cell.length_a   1.000
_cell.length_b   1.000
_cell.length_c   1.000
_cell.angle_alpha   90.00
_cell.angle_beta   90.00
_cell.angle_gamma   90.00
#
_symmetry.space_group_name_H-M   'P 1'
#
loop_
_entity.id
_entity.type
_entity.pdbx_description
1 polymer ?
#
loop_
_entity_poly.entity_id
_entity_poly.type
_entity_poly.pdbx_seq_one_letter_code
_entity_poly.pdbx_strand_id
1 'polypeptide(L)'
;RVLGSSSADRLLARYHEVEPRVQSEHPAWSYRDVMREVLAELVELAARACRTVVAAWLGGLILAASATGHAPAVRVVGRGTPAGCTSAAVLAAVRAGGIIRFSCGPRPVTIRMNATAKVVNSSREVVLEGGGLVTLSGEGRRRILYMDTCDPAQRWTTSHCQDQATPRLVVQNMTFRDGNSTGEDFDGGGGGAIFDRGGRLRIVDSVFTGNRCERSGPDIGGAAVRALSQYRDLPVYVSGSRFTGNACSNGAALSSIGVSWTVVNCRFTDNRATGNGANPAQHGTPGGGSGGAIYNDGDRMTLSVAGSVFIGNHANEGGGAIFFVSDDRTGTMSIRDSTFADNPNAGFHTPGLPGIFFLGARPPTIVASTLR
;
A
#
# COMPACT_ATOMS: atom_id res chain seq x y z
N ARG A 1 -10.62 12.17 15.25
CA ARG A 1 -10.02 10.91 15.78
C ARG A 1 -8.73 10.56 15.00
N VAL A 2 -7.78 11.50 14.88
CA VAL A 2 -6.48 11.30 14.21
C VAL A 2 -5.32 11.33 15.20
N LEU A 3 -5.57 11.73 16.45
CA LEU A 3 -4.64 11.62 17.56
C LEU A 3 -5.39 10.90 18.67
N GLY A 4 -4.75 9.95 19.36
CA GLY A 4 -5.36 9.21 20.47
C GLY A 4 -6.00 10.17 21.49
N SER A 5 -7.00 9.71 22.24
CA SER A 5 -7.81 10.52 23.17
C SER A 5 -6.97 11.50 24.01
N SER A 6 -5.79 11.09 24.48
CA SER A 6 -4.86 11.92 25.27
C SER A 6 -4.24 13.15 24.59
N SER A 7 -4.34 13.25 23.26
CA SER A 7 -3.79 14.37 22.48
C SER A 7 -4.88 15.39 22.10
N ALA A 8 -6.11 14.92 21.90
CA ALA A 8 -7.26 15.80 21.69
C ALA A 8 -7.57 16.61 22.96
N ASP A 9 -7.52 15.96 24.13
CA ASP A 9 -7.77 16.62 25.42
C ASP A 9 -6.70 17.68 25.74
N ARG A 10 -5.43 17.44 25.37
CA ARG A 10 -4.34 18.41 25.52
C ARG A 10 -4.47 19.60 24.57
N LEU A 11 -4.89 19.36 23.33
CA LEU A 11 -5.13 20.43 22.35
C LEU A 11 -6.30 21.30 22.79
N LEU A 12 -7.37 20.68 23.31
CA LEU A 12 -8.55 21.37 23.81
C LEU A 12 -8.25 22.19 25.08
N ALA A 13 -7.49 21.61 26.02
CA ALA A 13 -7.05 22.35 27.21
C ALA A 13 -6.23 23.59 26.83
N ARG A 14 -5.33 23.49 25.83
CA ARG A 14 -4.56 24.65 25.37
C ARG A 14 -5.35 25.66 24.56
N TYR A 15 -6.31 25.21 23.77
CA TYR A 15 -7.26 26.11 23.13
C TYR A 15 -7.95 27.02 24.15
N HIS A 16 -8.42 26.45 25.27
CA HIS A 16 -9.07 27.19 26.34
C HIS A 16 -8.17 28.15 27.13
N GLU A 17 -6.85 28.06 26.98
CA GLU A 17 -5.91 29.04 27.54
C GLU A 17 -5.57 30.16 26.55
N VAL A 18 -5.44 29.83 25.27
CA VAL A 18 -4.97 30.76 24.24
C VAL A 18 -6.10 31.65 23.72
N GLU A 19 -7.28 31.10 23.49
CA GLU A 19 -8.42 31.85 22.96
C GLU A 19 -8.79 33.07 23.84
N PRO A 20 -8.99 32.94 25.17
CA PRO A 20 -9.38 34.08 26.00
C PRO A 20 -8.30 35.17 26.02
N ARG A 21 -7.02 34.76 25.99
CA ARG A 21 -5.89 35.67 25.95
C ARG A 21 -5.86 36.49 24.66
N VAL A 22 -5.89 35.83 23.50
CA VAL A 22 -5.89 36.49 22.18
C VAL A 22 -7.11 37.42 22.04
N GLN A 23 -8.28 36.98 22.51
CA GLN A 23 -9.49 37.78 22.50
C GLN A 23 -9.36 39.05 23.39
N SER A 24 -8.66 38.95 24.53
CA SER A 24 -8.41 40.08 25.43
C SER A 24 -7.35 41.06 24.90
N GLU A 25 -6.33 40.55 24.20
CA GLU A 25 -5.25 41.35 23.61
C GLU A 25 -5.74 42.10 22.36
N HIS A 26 -6.77 41.57 21.68
CA HIS A 26 -7.33 42.13 20.45
C HIS A 26 -8.87 42.28 20.52
N PRO A 27 -9.39 43.20 21.35
CA PRO A 27 -10.84 43.32 21.59
C PRO A 27 -11.66 43.76 20.37
N ALA A 28 -11.02 44.33 19.35
CA ALA A 28 -11.66 44.79 18.11
C ALA A 28 -11.65 43.77 16.97
N TRP A 29 -11.01 42.61 17.16
CA TRP A 29 -10.93 41.58 16.11
C TRP A 29 -12.24 40.83 15.95
N SER A 30 -12.54 40.43 14.71
CA SER A 30 -13.62 39.48 14.48
C SER A 30 -13.23 38.12 15.06
N TYR A 31 -14.23 37.34 15.48
CA TYR A 31 -13.98 35.99 16.00
C TYR A 31 -13.21 35.11 15.01
N ARG A 32 -13.38 35.32 13.70
CA ARG A 32 -12.63 34.62 12.66
C ARG A 32 -11.13 34.93 12.70
N ASP A 33 -10.77 36.18 12.98
CA ASP A 33 -9.37 36.61 13.06
C ASP A 33 -8.72 36.13 14.36
N VAL A 34 -9.46 36.18 15.47
CA VAL A 34 -9.06 35.57 16.74
C VAL A 34 -8.77 34.08 16.55
N MET A 35 -9.68 33.33 15.93
CA MET A 35 -9.48 31.90 15.68
C MET A 35 -8.29 31.61 14.75
N ARG A 36 -7.99 32.51 13.80
CA ARG A 36 -6.84 32.36 12.90
C ARG A 36 -5.52 32.47 13.67
N GLU A 37 -5.43 33.43 14.58
CA GLU A 37 -4.26 33.64 15.43
C GLU A 37 -4.09 32.53 16.46
N VAL A 38 -5.18 32.13 17.11
CA VAL A 38 -5.20 30.98 18.04
C VAL A 38 -4.69 29.71 17.34
N LEU A 39 -5.12 29.46 16.10
CA LEU A 39 -4.64 28.32 15.32
C LEU A 39 -3.16 28.44 14.96
N ALA A 40 -2.68 29.64 14.61
CA ALA A 40 -1.26 29.88 14.30
C ALA A 40 -0.37 29.62 15.52
N GLU A 41 -0.76 30.11 16.70
CA GLU A 41 -0.02 29.87 17.94
C GLU A 41 -0.03 28.40 18.37
N LEU A 42 -1.16 27.70 18.24
CA LEU A 42 -1.25 26.26 18.55
C LEU A 42 -0.34 25.44 17.63
N VAL A 43 -0.22 25.83 16.35
CA VAL A 43 0.70 25.20 15.38
C VAL A 43 2.16 25.50 15.73
N GLU A 44 2.50 26.73 16.11
CA GLU A 44 3.85 27.06 16.57
C GLU A 44 4.26 26.31 17.83
N LEU A 45 3.35 26.17 18.80
CA LEU A 45 3.58 25.42 20.03
C LEU A 45 3.79 23.92 19.75
N ALA A 46 3.01 23.35 18.83
CA ALA A 46 3.23 21.98 18.35
C ALA A 46 4.60 21.84 17.65
N ALA A 47 5.01 22.84 16.88
CA ALA A 47 6.32 22.87 16.24
C ALA A 47 7.48 23.04 17.25
N ARG A 48 7.30 23.83 18.32
CA ARG A 48 8.29 24.01 19.41
C ARG A 48 8.43 22.74 20.24
N ALA A 49 7.34 22.02 20.51
CA ALA A 49 7.38 20.69 21.13
C ALA A 49 8.13 19.67 20.26
N CYS A 50 8.10 19.81 18.94
CA CYS A 50 8.89 19.00 18.02
C CYS A 50 10.39 19.40 18.03
N ARG A 51 10.71 20.69 18.21
CA ARG A 51 12.09 21.20 18.31
C ARG A 51 12.78 20.87 19.64
N THR A 52 12.06 20.84 20.76
CA THR A 52 12.62 20.38 22.05
C THR A 52 12.91 18.89 22.07
N VAL A 53 12.16 18.09 21.31
CA VAL A 53 12.49 16.68 21.08
C VAL A 53 13.82 16.55 20.33
N VAL A 54 14.07 17.36 19.30
CA VAL A 54 15.36 17.33 18.55
C VAL A 54 16.56 17.80 19.38
N ALA A 55 16.38 18.79 20.27
CA ALA A 55 17.46 19.25 21.17
C ALA A 55 17.81 18.21 22.26
N ALA A 56 16.85 17.43 22.74
CA ALA A 56 17.08 16.34 23.68
C ALA A 56 17.84 15.14 23.07
N TRP A 57 17.89 15.01 21.74
CA TRP A 57 18.66 13.97 21.04
C TRP A 57 20.17 14.25 20.96
N LEU A 58 20.62 15.50 21.11
CA LEU A 58 22.05 15.86 21.04
C LEU A 58 22.74 15.97 22.41
N GLY A 59 22.00 16.06 23.52
CA GLY A 59 22.55 16.20 24.88
C GLY A 59 22.56 14.93 25.75
N GLY A 60 21.91 13.85 25.32
CA GLY A 60 21.70 12.64 26.12
C GLY A 60 22.68 11.49 25.86
N LEU A 61 23.93 11.77 25.46
CA LEU A 61 24.90 10.72 25.12
C LEU A 61 25.62 10.09 26.32
N ILE A 62 25.22 10.36 27.57
CA ILE A 62 25.79 9.69 28.73
C ILE A 62 24.67 9.36 29.73
N LEU A 63 24.50 8.05 29.99
CA LEU A 63 23.66 7.37 31.00
C LEU A 63 22.15 7.26 30.74
N ALA A 64 21.76 6.18 30.04
CA ALA A 64 20.83 5.15 30.55
C ALA A 64 20.45 4.18 29.42
N ALA A 65 21.18 3.07 29.31
CA ALA A 65 20.71 1.90 28.58
C ALA A 65 19.71 1.15 29.47
N SER A 66 18.46 0.97 29.00
CA SER A 66 17.61 -0.21 29.26
C SER A 66 16.26 -0.11 28.52
N ALA A 67 16.32 -0.12 27.19
CA ALA A 67 15.26 -0.67 26.35
C ALA A 67 15.97 -1.32 25.16
N THR A 68 16.05 -2.65 25.13
CA THR A 68 16.74 -3.43 24.10
C THR A 68 15.95 -3.46 22.79
N GLY A 69 15.70 -2.29 22.20
CA GLY A 69 15.36 -2.15 20.79
C GLY A 69 16.63 -1.96 20.00
N HIS A 70 17.17 -3.04 19.41
CA HIS A 70 18.22 -2.88 18.39
C HIS A 70 17.65 -1.99 17.28
N ALA A 71 18.30 -0.85 17.01
CA ALA A 71 17.97 -0.04 15.84
C ALA A 71 18.04 -0.93 14.59
N PRO A 72 17.12 -0.77 13.62
CA PRO A 72 17.13 -1.60 12.43
C PRO A 72 18.45 -1.45 11.68
N ALA A 73 19.06 -2.57 11.31
CA ALA A 73 20.32 -2.58 10.59
C ALA A 73 20.15 -1.86 9.24
N VAL A 74 21.03 -0.89 8.96
CA VAL A 74 21.05 -0.19 7.67
C VAL A 74 22.00 -0.92 6.73
N ARG A 75 21.54 -1.17 5.50
CA ARG A 75 22.29 -1.82 4.42
C ARG A 75 22.27 -0.94 3.19
N VAL A 76 23.36 -0.98 2.43
CA VAL A 76 23.50 -0.20 1.20
C VAL A 76 23.71 -1.14 0.02
N VAL A 77 22.85 -1.02 -0.98
CA VAL A 77 23.03 -1.63 -2.30
C VAL A 77 23.78 -0.62 -3.18
N GLY A 78 24.92 -1.02 -3.74
CA GLY A 78 25.73 -0.15 -4.60
C GLY A 78 26.94 0.50 -3.91
N ARG A 79 27.73 1.20 -4.73
CA ARG A 79 29.01 1.83 -4.34
C ARG A 79 29.14 3.27 -4.87
N GLY A 80 28.03 3.94 -5.14
CA GLY A 80 27.97 5.29 -5.69
C GLY A 80 27.86 5.37 -7.21
N THR A 81 27.79 4.24 -7.92
CA THR A 81 27.66 4.17 -9.38
C THR A 81 26.56 3.21 -9.81
N PRO A 82 25.96 3.39 -11.00
CA PRO A 82 24.92 2.49 -11.50
C PRO A 82 25.38 1.04 -11.59
N ALA A 83 26.63 0.81 -12.03
CA ALA A 83 27.23 -0.52 -12.15
C ALA A 83 27.35 -1.25 -10.80
N GLY A 84 27.45 -0.51 -9.69
CA GLY A 84 27.48 -1.10 -8.35
C GLY A 84 26.14 -1.66 -7.89
N CYS A 85 25.03 -1.22 -8.48
CA CYS A 85 23.69 -1.63 -8.09
C CYS A 85 23.22 -2.84 -8.90
N THR A 86 23.62 -4.02 -8.46
CA THR A 86 23.34 -5.28 -9.14
C THR A 86 22.14 -6.01 -8.53
N SER A 87 21.51 -6.88 -9.33
CA SER A 87 20.46 -7.77 -8.82
C SER A 87 20.96 -8.60 -7.64
N ALA A 88 22.17 -9.16 -7.70
CA ALA A 88 22.74 -9.97 -6.61
C ALA A 88 22.84 -9.19 -5.29
N ALA A 89 23.21 -7.90 -5.34
CA ALA A 89 23.26 -7.05 -4.17
C ALA A 89 21.86 -6.79 -3.57
N VAL A 90 20.84 -6.60 -4.42
CA VAL A 90 19.44 -6.49 -3.97
C VAL A 90 18.99 -7.79 -3.29
N LEU A 91 19.23 -8.94 -3.90
CA LEU A 91 18.86 -10.25 -3.33
C LEU A 91 19.51 -10.48 -1.97
N ALA A 92 20.81 -10.17 -1.85
CA ALA A 92 21.55 -10.30 -0.61
C ALA A 92 21.02 -9.35 0.48
N ALA A 93 20.73 -8.09 0.13
CA ALA A 93 20.20 -7.11 1.06
C ALA A 93 18.80 -7.49 1.56
N VAL A 94 17.90 -7.91 0.67
CA VAL A 94 16.54 -8.35 1.02
C VAL A 94 16.56 -9.58 1.91
N ARG A 95 17.38 -10.59 1.59
CA ARG A 95 17.53 -11.79 2.43
C ARG A 95 18.02 -11.47 3.84
N ALA A 96 18.86 -10.44 3.97
CA ALA A 96 19.46 -10.06 5.23
C ALA A 96 18.59 -9.10 6.07
N GLY A 97 17.51 -8.57 5.50
CA GLY A 97 16.56 -7.66 6.14
C GLY A 97 17.15 -6.32 6.61
N GLY A 98 16.36 -5.53 7.34
CA GLY A 98 16.69 -4.18 7.78
C GLY A 98 16.32 -3.09 6.78
N ILE A 99 16.89 -1.90 6.95
CA ILE A 99 16.66 -0.76 6.05
C ILE A 99 17.67 -0.83 4.91
N ILE A 100 17.17 -0.98 3.69
CA ILE A 100 17.94 -1.11 2.45
C ILE A 100 17.87 0.22 1.70
N ARG A 101 19.00 0.91 1.66
CA ARG A 101 19.20 2.14 0.86
C ARG A 101 20.02 1.81 -0.38
N PHE A 102 19.94 2.67 -1.38
CA PHE A 102 20.64 2.49 -2.64
C PHE A 102 21.66 3.61 -2.87
N SER A 103 22.89 3.23 -3.19
CA SER A 103 23.98 4.11 -3.59
C SER A 103 24.35 3.80 -5.04
N CYS A 104 23.47 4.22 -5.96
CA CYS A 104 23.60 3.94 -7.40
C CYS A 104 24.08 5.15 -8.21
N GLY A 105 24.46 6.23 -7.54
CA GLY A 105 24.75 7.52 -8.15
C GLY A 105 23.53 8.44 -8.20
N PRO A 106 23.68 9.67 -8.72
CA PRO A 106 22.66 10.73 -8.62
C PRO A 106 21.57 10.65 -9.69
N ARG A 107 21.70 9.78 -10.68
CA ARG A 107 20.76 9.65 -11.81
C ARG A 107 19.86 8.42 -11.63
N PRO A 108 18.63 8.42 -12.17
CA PRO A 108 17.77 7.26 -12.14
C PRO A 108 18.46 6.01 -12.70
N VAL A 109 18.25 4.87 -12.05
CA VAL A 109 18.83 3.57 -12.42
C VAL A 109 17.75 2.51 -12.51
N THR A 110 17.88 1.61 -13.48
CA THR A 110 17.10 0.36 -13.54
C THR A 110 18.00 -0.82 -13.24
N ILE A 111 17.69 -1.50 -12.13
CA ILE A 111 18.30 -2.77 -11.75
C ILE A 111 17.44 -3.88 -12.35
N ARG A 112 17.98 -4.55 -13.36
CA ARG A 112 17.34 -5.73 -13.97
C ARG A 112 17.52 -6.91 -13.04
N MET A 113 16.40 -7.45 -12.54
CA MET A 113 16.43 -8.55 -11.57
C MET A 113 16.69 -9.86 -12.29
N ASN A 114 17.66 -10.65 -11.82
CA ASN A 114 17.95 -11.98 -12.38
C ASN A 114 17.22 -13.10 -11.62
N ALA A 115 16.76 -12.83 -10.40
CA ALA A 115 15.91 -13.70 -9.61
C ALA A 115 14.96 -12.86 -8.74
N THR A 116 13.90 -13.48 -8.22
CA THR A 116 12.96 -12.88 -7.27
C THR A 116 13.66 -12.59 -5.94
N ALA A 117 13.54 -11.38 -5.42
CA ALA A 117 14.03 -11.03 -4.10
C ALA A 117 13.06 -11.57 -3.05
N LYS A 118 13.48 -12.58 -2.29
CA LYS A 118 12.63 -13.21 -1.29
C LYS A 118 13.02 -12.77 0.12
N VAL A 119 12.04 -12.26 0.87
CA VAL A 119 12.17 -11.97 2.30
C VAL A 119 12.30 -13.28 3.07
N VAL A 120 13.15 -13.31 4.09
CA VAL A 120 13.24 -14.44 5.03
C VAL A 120 12.31 -14.16 6.21
N ASN A 121 11.48 -15.12 6.61
CA ASN A 121 10.39 -14.91 7.57
C ASN A 121 10.88 -14.57 8.99
N SER A 122 12.13 -14.92 9.33
CA SER A 122 12.75 -14.50 10.59
C SER A 122 13.18 -13.02 10.61
N SER A 123 13.03 -12.30 9.50
CA SER A 123 13.30 -10.87 9.44
C SER A 123 12.24 -10.10 10.21
N ARG A 124 12.64 -9.17 11.08
CA ARG A 124 11.67 -8.27 11.75
C ARG A 124 11.09 -7.25 10.79
N GLU A 125 11.96 -6.65 9.99
CA GLU A 125 11.63 -5.53 9.10
C GLU A 125 12.51 -5.61 7.85
N VAL A 126 11.94 -5.24 6.71
CA VAL A 126 12.63 -5.08 5.42
C VAL A 126 12.10 -3.80 4.78
N VAL A 127 12.90 -2.74 4.73
CA VAL A 127 12.51 -1.47 4.11
C VAL A 127 13.35 -1.25 2.85
N LEU A 128 12.73 -1.08 1.69
CA LEU A 128 13.42 -0.66 0.47
C LEU A 128 13.14 0.83 0.24
N GLU A 129 14.18 1.66 0.35
CA GLU A 129 14.12 3.11 0.16
C GLU A 129 14.94 3.52 -1.07
N GLY A 130 14.24 3.84 -2.16
CA GLY A 130 14.84 4.10 -3.48
C GLY A 130 15.24 5.54 -3.76
N GLY A 131 14.86 6.48 -2.89
CA GLY A 131 15.09 7.91 -3.09
C GLY A 131 14.46 8.49 -4.36
N GLY A 132 13.50 7.79 -4.97
CA GLY A 132 12.86 8.17 -6.23
C GLY A 132 13.69 7.89 -7.48
N LEU A 133 14.88 7.30 -7.32
CA LEU A 133 15.84 7.07 -8.41
C LEU A 133 15.95 5.61 -8.82
N VAL A 134 15.49 4.68 -7.99
CA VAL A 134 15.71 3.24 -8.20
C VAL A 134 14.48 2.58 -8.80
N THR A 135 14.71 1.88 -9.90
CA THR A 135 13.76 0.96 -10.52
C THR A 135 14.24 -0.48 -10.37
N LEU A 136 13.40 -1.38 -9.87
CA LEU A 136 13.59 -2.82 -9.98
C LEU A 136 12.73 -3.32 -11.15
N SER A 137 13.36 -3.98 -12.12
CA SER A 137 12.69 -4.55 -13.30
C SER A 137 12.65 -6.07 -13.21
N GLY A 138 11.47 -6.67 -13.34
CA GLY A 138 11.29 -8.11 -13.51
C GLY A 138 11.60 -8.60 -14.93
N GLU A 139 11.87 -7.69 -15.87
CA GLU A 139 12.16 -7.96 -17.30
C GLU A 139 11.09 -8.77 -18.03
N GLY A 140 9.83 -8.72 -17.56
CA GLY A 140 8.70 -9.47 -18.07
C GLY A 140 8.73 -10.97 -17.74
N ARG A 141 9.65 -11.41 -16.88
CA ARG A 141 10.01 -12.83 -16.73
C ARG A 141 9.80 -13.43 -15.34
N ARG A 142 9.67 -12.59 -14.31
CA ARG A 142 9.64 -13.06 -12.91
C ARG A 142 9.00 -12.07 -11.97
N ARG A 143 8.54 -12.57 -10.82
CA ARG A 143 8.19 -11.73 -9.68
C ARG A 143 9.40 -10.93 -9.19
N ILE A 144 9.19 -9.70 -8.71
CA ILE A 144 10.31 -8.85 -8.24
C ILE A 144 10.61 -9.10 -6.77
N LEU A 145 9.58 -9.05 -5.93
CA LEU A 145 9.68 -9.17 -4.48
C LEU A 145 8.64 -10.16 -3.96
N TYR A 146 9.03 -10.98 -3.00
CA TYR A 146 8.20 -12.04 -2.43
C TYR A 146 8.38 -12.09 -0.92
N MET A 147 7.26 -12.03 -0.20
CA MET A 147 7.19 -12.28 1.23
C MET A 147 6.03 -13.24 1.48
N ASP A 148 6.34 -14.41 2.05
CA ASP A 148 5.31 -15.39 2.39
C ASP A 148 5.73 -16.14 3.66
N THR A 149 5.05 -15.85 4.76
CA THR A 149 5.29 -16.53 6.04
C THR A 149 4.85 -17.98 6.04
N CYS A 150 4.00 -18.39 5.08
CA CYS A 150 3.52 -19.75 4.87
C CYS A 150 4.43 -20.58 3.98
N ASP A 151 5.35 -19.97 3.24
CA ASP A 151 6.36 -20.69 2.46
C ASP A 151 7.46 -21.28 3.37
N PRO A 152 7.58 -22.62 3.49
CA PRO A 152 8.62 -23.24 4.31
C PRO A 152 10.03 -22.98 3.77
N ALA A 153 10.20 -22.70 2.46
CA ALA A 153 11.49 -22.31 1.89
C ALA A 153 11.99 -20.96 2.45
N GLN A 154 11.06 -20.12 2.94
CA GLN A 154 11.35 -18.85 3.60
C GLN A 154 11.45 -18.96 5.12
N ARG A 155 11.41 -20.20 5.63
CA ARG A 155 11.49 -20.64 7.04
C ARG A 155 10.22 -20.36 7.83
N TRP A 156 9.59 -21.39 8.37
CA TRP A 156 8.54 -21.17 9.38
C TRP A 156 9.14 -20.69 10.71
N THR A 157 8.49 -19.70 11.30
CA THR A 157 8.86 -19.09 12.58
C THR A 157 7.87 -19.43 13.69
N THR A 158 6.66 -19.85 13.33
CA THR A 158 5.55 -20.22 14.22
C THR A 158 4.76 -21.39 13.61
N SER A 159 3.87 -22.01 14.40
CA SER A 159 2.94 -23.05 13.91
C SER A 159 1.76 -22.51 13.10
N HIS A 160 1.50 -21.19 13.17
CA HIS A 160 0.46 -20.49 12.42
C HIS A 160 1.12 -19.44 11.55
N CYS A 161 1.22 -19.71 10.24
CA CYS A 161 1.92 -18.84 9.32
C CYS A 161 1.11 -17.61 8.91
N GLN A 162 -0.21 -17.76 8.82
CA GLN A 162 -1.16 -16.80 8.29
C GLN A 162 -1.44 -15.58 9.19
N ASP A 163 -0.97 -15.57 10.43
CA ASP A 163 -1.16 -14.42 11.34
C ASP A 163 0.13 -14.13 12.12
N GLN A 164 1.13 -13.57 11.41
CA GLN A 164 2.42 -13.23 12.00
C GLN A 164 2.66 -11.72 11.99
N ALA A 165 3.15 -11.17 13.10
CA ALA A 165 3.44 -9.74 13.22
C ALA A 165 4.66 -9.27 12.40
N THR A 166 5.51 -10.21 11.97
CA THR A 166 6.72 -10.00 11.18
C THR A 166 6.85 -11.10 10.13
N PRO A 167 7.48 -10.85 8.97
CA PRO A 167 8.19 -9.62 8.61
C PRO A 167 7.29 -8.41 8.35
N ARG A 168 7.84 -7.21 8.55
CA ARG A 168 7.24 -5.96 8.09
C ARG A 168 7.97 -5.52 6.83
N LEU A 169 7.30 -5.58 5.69
CA LEU A 169 7.82 -5.14 4.42
C LEU A 169 7.33 -3.72 4.11
N VAL A 170 8.28 -2.81 3.85
CA VAL A 170 7.99 -1.46 3.39
C VAL A 170 8.72 -1.20 2.10
N VAL A 171 8.01 -0.72 1.09
CA VAL A 171 8.62 -0.21 -0.16
C VAL A 171 8.27 1.27 -0.30
N GLN A 172 9.30 2.10 -0.48
CA GLN A 172 9.12 3.55 -0.54
C GLN A 172 10.05 4.24 -1.52
N ASN A 173 9.52 5.22 -2.25
CA ASN A 173 10.24 5.99 -3.27
C ASN A 173 10.93 5.09 -4.32
N MET A 174 10.25 4.02 -4.75
CA MET A 174 10.77 3.01 -5.68
C MET A 174 9.89 2.92 -6.93
N THR A 175 10.47 2.46 -8.04
CA THR A 175 9.69 1.96 -9.18
C THR A 175 9.84 0.44 -9.31
N PHE A 176 8.72 -0.26 -9.47
CA PHE A 176 8.64 -1.68 -9.78
C PHE A 176 8.01 -1.84 -11.16
N ARG A 177 8.74 -2.43 -12.10
CA ARG A 177 8.24 -2.58 -13.47
C ARG A 177 8.49 -3.93 -14.07
N ASP A 178 7.67 -4.26 -15.06
CA ASP A 178 7.83 -5.47 -15.88
C ASP A 178 7.96 -6.73 -15.00
N GLY A 179 7.35 -6.75 -13.82
CA GLY A 179 7.21 -7.94 -12.99
C GLY A 179 6.24 -8.92 -13.63
N ASN A 180 6.51 -10.23 -13.55
CA ASN A 180 5.63 -11.25 -14.11
C ASN A 180 5.62 -12.51 -13.24
N SER A 181 4.50 -12.80 -12.58
CA SER A 181 4.36 -13.98 -11.72
C SER A 181 3.80 -15.21 -12.44
N THR A 182 3.61 -15.18 -13.77
CA THR A 182 2.94 -16.28 -14.49
C THR A 182 3.61 -17.62 -14.21
N GLY A 183 2.85 -18.55 -13.64
CA GLY A 183 3.34 -19.89 -13.29
C GLY A 183 4.06 -19.97 -11.94
N GLU A 184 4.12 -18.88 -11.19
CA GLU A 184 4.54 -18.87 -9.78
C GLU A 184 3.30 -19.03 -8.89
N ASP A 185 2.69 -20.21 -8.92
CA ASP A 185 1.36 -20.55 -8.38
C ASP A 185 1.32 -20.95 -6.90
N PHE A 186 2.48 -21.13 -6.26
CA PHE A 186 2.57 -21.43 -4.84
C PHE A 186 1.72 -20.43 -4.03
N ASP A 187 0.88 -20.98 -3.14
CA ASP A 187 -0.02 -20.22 -2.26
C ASP A 187 -0.96 -19.23 -2.99
N GLY A 188 -1.36 -19.57 -4.21
CA GLY A 188 -2.47 -18.94 -4.94
C GLY A 188 -2.05 -17.98 -6.06
N GLY A 189 -0.74 -17.88 -6.37
CA GLY A 189 -0.25 -17.13 -7.53
C GLY A 189 -0.43 -15.62 -7.47
N GLY A 190 -0.23 -14.92 -8.58
CA GLY A 190 -0.37 -13.45 -8.66
C GLY A 190 0.80 -12.64 -8.10
N GLY A 191 0.61 -11.33 -7.97
CA GLY A 191 1.64 -10.44 -7.39
C GLY A 191 2.85 -10.24 -8.29
N GLY A 192 2.67 -9.89 -9.55
CA GLY A 192 3.73 -9.80 -10.56
C GLY A 192 4.93 -8.93 -10.16
N ALA A 193 4.72 -7.81 -9.47
CA ALA A 193 5.81 -7.11 -8.79
C ALA A 193 6.01 -7.62 -7.36
N ILE A 194 4.97 -7.58 -6.54
CA ILE A 194 5.04 -7.96 -5.12
C ILE A 194 3.95 -8.98 -4.79
N PHE A 195 4.36 -10.11 -4.21
CA PHE A 195 3.47 -11.01 -3.50
C PHE A 195 3.77 -10.93 -2.00
N ASP A 196 2.71 -10.77 -1.21
CA ASP A 196 2.76 -10.60 0.24
C ASP A 196 1.72 -11.51 0.90
N ARG A 197 2.19 -12.43 1.74
CA ARG A 197 1.34 -13.27 2.60
C ARG A 197 1.91 -13.34 4.01
N GLY A 198 1.06 -13.09 5.00
CA GLY A 198 1.51 -12.95 6.39
C GLY A 198 2.17 -11.61 6.65
N GLY A 199 2.64 -11.40 7.89
CA GLY A 199 3.39 -10.20 8.20
C GLY A 199 2.58 -8.91 8.02
N ARG A 200 3.25 -7.87 7.53
CA ARG A 200 2.67 -6.57 7.20
C ARG A 200 3.31 -5.98 5.95
N LEU A 201 2.49 -5.47 5.04
CA LEU A 201 2.94 -4.65 3.91
C LEU A 201 2.58 -3.17 4.07
N ARG A 202 3.50 -2.29 3.64
CA ARG A 202 3.25 -0.85 3.43
C ARG A 202 3.92 -0.36 2.16
N ILE A 203 3.20 0.46 1.40
CA ILE A 203 3.66 1.03 0.12
C ILE A 203 3.52 2.54 0.17
N VAL A 204 4.61 3.26 -0.12
CA VAL A 204 4.64 4.73 -0.05
C VAL A 204 5.34 5.30 -1.28
N ASP A 205 4.76 6.32 -1.90
CA ASP A 205 5.38 7.14 -2.96
C ASP A 205 6.11 6.31 -4.04
N SER A 206 5.48 5.21 -4.46
CA SER A 206 6.09 4.23 -5.36
C SER A 206 5.31 4.08 -6.66
N VAL A 207 5.97 3.60 -7.70
CA VAL A 207 5.39 3.42 -9.04
C VAL A 207 5.40 1.95 -9.42
N PHE A 208 4.27 1.43 -9.89
CA PHE A 208 4.11 0.06 -10.37
C PHE A 208 3.60 0.08 -11.80
N THR A 209 4.43 -0.33 -12.76
CA THR A 209 4.09 -0.19 -14.18
C THR A 209 4.37 -1.45 -15.00
N GLY A 210 3.44 -1.79 -15.90
CA GLY A 210 3.65 -2.86 -16.87
C GLY A 210 3.77 -4.26 -16.25
N ASN A 211 3.36 -4.45 -15.00
CA ASN A 211 3.45 -5.75 -14.36
C ASN A 211 2.36 -6.71 -14.87
N ARG A 212 2.61 -8.01 -14.72
CA ARG A 212 1.79 -9.10 -15.25
C ARG A 212 1.60 -10.21 -14.23
N CYS A 213 0.48 -10.89 -14.32
CA CYS A 213 0.25 -12.19 -13.70
C CYS A 213 -0.42 -13.12 -14.73
N GLU A 214 -0.87 -14.29 -14.28
CA GLU A 214 -1.78 -15.18 -14.97
C GLU A 214 -2.87 -14.42 -15.75
N ARG A 215 -3.14 -14.85 -16.99
CA ARG A 215 -4.11 -14.19 -17.87
C ARG A 215 -5.56 -14.45 -17.47
N SER A 216 -5.82 -15.55 -16.78
CA SER A 216 -7.14 -16.04 -16.38
C SER A 216 -7.04 -16.84 -15.08
N GLY A 217 -8.18 -17.11 -14.44
CA GLY A 217 -8.29 -17.81 -13.17
C GLY A 217 -9.12 -17.02 -12.15
N PRO A 218 -10.02 -17.67 -11.38
CA PRO A 218 -11.00 -17.00 -10.53
C PRO A 218 -10.37 -16.14 -9.43
N ASP A 219 -9.45 -16.69 -8.65
CA ASP A 219 -8.90 -16.06 -7.43
C ASP A 219 -7.50 -15.48 -7.59
N ILE A 220 -7.00 -15.40 -8.81
CA ILE A 220 -5.64 -14.94 -9.10
C ILE A 220 -5.69 -13.48 -9.51
N GLY A 221 -4.83 -12.66 -8.92
CA GLY A 221 -4.90 -11.21 -9.11
C GLY A 221 -3.62 -10.46 -8.74
N GLY A 222 -3.63 -9.15 -8.96
CA GLY A 222 -2.59 -8.25 -8.45
C GLY A 222 -1.33 -8.29 -9.30
N ALA A 223 -1.39 -7.88 -10.58
CA ALA A 223 -0.17 -7.82 -11.39
C ALA A 223 0.88 -6.91 -10.74
N ALA A 224 0.49 -5.78 -10.14
CA ALA A 224 1.41 -5.04 -9.29
C ALA A 224 1.58 -5.71 -7.92
N VAL A 225 0.50 -5.81 -7.14
CA VAL A 225 0.59 -6.30 -5.76
C VAL A 225 -0.55 -7.25 -5.45
N ARG A 226 -0.19 -8.41 -4.87
CA ARG A 226 -1.14 -9.30 -4.22
C ARG A 226 -0.83 -9.40 -2.73
N ALA A 227 -1.85 -9.22 -1.89
CA ALA A 227 -1.74 -9.30 -0.44
C ALA A 227 -2.74 -10.31 0.15
N LEU A 228 -2.23 -11.18 1.02
CA LEU A 228 -2.98 -12.20 1.74
C LEU A 228 -2.60 -12.16 3.23
N SER A 229 -3.51 -12.56 4.11
CA SER A 229 -3.18 -12.89 5.51
C SER A 229 -2.40 -11.79 6.27
N GLN A 230 -2.92 -10.56 6.34
CA GLN A 230 -2.24 -9.49 7.09
C GLN A 230 -2.43 -9.65 8.60
N TYR A 231 -1.37 -9.40 9.38
CA TYR A 231 -1.43 -9.54 10.84
C TYR A 231 -2.63 -8.81 11.45
N ARG A 232 -3.47 -9.56 12.20
CA ARG A 232 -4.71 -9.09 12.83
C ARG A 232 -5.70 -8.42 11.88
N ASP A 233 -5.75 -8.87 10.63
CA ASP A 233 -6.62 -8.35 9.57
C ASP A 233 -6.46 -6.84 9.32
N LEU A 234 -5.34 -6.27 9.75
CA LEU A 234 -5.06 -4.85 9.59
C LEU A 234 -4.91 -4.52 8.10
N PRO A 235 -5.35 -3.34 7.65
CA PRO A 235 -5.30 -3.01 6.22
C PRO A 235 -3.85 -2.82 5.73
N VAL A 236 -3.59 -3.18 4.48
CA VAL A 236 -2.38 -2.72 3.78
C VAL A 236 -2.55 -1.23 3.46
N TYR A 237 -1.53 -0.43 3.79
CA TYR A 237 -1.55 1.01 3.55
C TYR A 237 -0.74 1.36 2.30
N VAL A 238 -1.39 2.01 1.34
CA VAL A 238 -0.82 2.45 0.06
C VAL A 238 -1.04 3.95 -0.07
N SER A 239 0.04 4.73 -0.13
CA SER A 239 -0.05 6.18 -0.24
C SER A 239 0.83 6.78 -1.32
N GLY A 240 0.36 7.84 -1.98
CA GLY A 240 1.15 8.65 -2.92
C GLY A 240 1.65 7.87 -4.15
N SER A 241 1.07 6.70 -4.41
CA SER A 241 1.62 5.73 -5.35
C SER A 241 0.87 5.71 -6.69
N ARG A 242 1.55 5.24 -7.73
CA ARG A 242 1.00 5.17 -9.10
C ARG A 242 1.02 3.74 -9.62
N PHE A 243 -0.08 3.32 -10.24
CA PHE A 243 -0.25 1.99 -10.83
C PHE A 243 -0.71 2.13 -12.27
N THR A 244 0.14 1.76 -13.23
CA THR A 244 -0.11 2.04 -14.65
C THR A 244 0.10 0.83 -15.55
N GLY A 245 -0.87 0.54 -16.42
CA GLY A 245 -0.69 -0.45 -17.49
C GLY A 245 -0.42 -1.88 -16.99
N ASN A 246 -0.80 -2.20 -15.76
CA ASN A 246 -0.67 -3.56 -15.22
C ASN A 246 -1.80 -4.45 -15.81
N ALA A 247 -1.55 -5.75 -15.95
CA ALA A 247 -2.56 -6.67 -16.49
C ALA A 247 -2.49 -8.07 -15.85
N CYS A 248 -3.62 -8.61 -15.45
CA CYS A 248 -3.71 -9.83 -14.65
C CYS A 248 -5.13 -10.40 -14.77
N SER A 249 -5.37 -11.65 -14.35
CA SER A 249 -6.70 -12.25 -14.39
C SER A 249 -7.75 -11.37 -13.71
N ASN A 250 -7.45 -10.94 -12.48
CA ASN A 250 -8.24 -9.97 -11.72
C ASN A 250 -7.34 -8.88 -11.12
N GLY A 251 -7.92 -7.76 -10.68
CA GLY A 251 -7.23 -6.80 -9.81
C GLY A 251 -5.88 -6.36 -10.35
N ALA A 252 -5.80 -5.85 -11.57
CA ALA A 252 -4.50 -5.75 -12.25
C ALA A 252 -3.48 -4.85 -11.53
N ALA A 253 -3.92 -3.86 -10.75
CA ALA A 253 -3.03 -3.19 -9.82
C ALA A 253 -2.96 -3.95 -8.48
N LEU A 254 -4.04 -3.95 -7.71
CA LEU A 254 -4.07 -4.52 -6.37
C LEU A 254 -5.06 -5.67 -6.30
N SER A 255 -4.66 -6.75 -5.64
CA SER A 255 -5.56 -7.87 -5.34
C SER A 255 -5.38 -8.36 -3.91
N SER A 256 -6.49 -8.71 -3.27
CA SER A 256 -6.49 -9.44 -2.01
C SER A 256 -7.63 -10.44 -1.89
N ILE A 257 -7.40 -11.43 -1.03
CA ILE A 257 -8.42 -12.30 -0.45
C ILE A 257 -8.28 -12.19 1.07
N GLY A 258 -9.36 -11.83 1.76
CA GLY A 258 -9.41 -11.65 3.22
C GLY A 258 -8.60 -10.46 3.75
N VAL A 259 -8.07 -9.58 2.89
CA VAL A 259 -7.24 -8.45 3.30
C VAL A 259 -7.88 -7.12 2.94
N SER A 260 -7.89 -6.21 3.92
CA SER A 260 -8.34 -4.82 3.79
C SER A 260 -7.29 -3.93 3.14
N TRP A 261 -7.74 -2.87 2.46
CA TRP A 261 -6.87 -1.85 1.86
C TRP A 261 -7.20 -0.44 2.37
N THR A 262 -6.16 0.36 2.58
CA THR A 262 -6.26 1.82 2.72
C THR A 262 -5.42 2.47 1.64
N VAL A 263 -6.09 3.12 0.68
CA VAL A 263 -5.51 3.72 -0.52
C VAL A 263 -5.70 5.24 -0.46
N VAL A 264 -4.60 5.99 -0.40
CA VAL A 264 -4.63 7.44 -0.15
C VAL A 264 -3.75 8.19 -1.13
N ASN A 265 -4.29 9.19 -1.82
CA ASN A 265 -3.54 10.03 -2.77
C ASN A 265 -2.84 9.21 -3.87
N CYS A 266 -3.50 8.15 -4.35
CA CYS A 266 -2.95 7.24 -5.34
C CYS A 266 -3.57 7.48 -6.72
N ARG A 267 -2.87 7.02 -7.76
CA ARG A 267 -3.39 7.03 -9.13
C ARG A 267 -3.32 5.65 -9.77
N PHE A 268 -4.44 5.22 -10.34
CA PHE A 268 -4.60 3.97 -11.09
C PHE A 268 -5.01 4.30 -12.51
N THR A 269 -4.15 3.96 -13.48
CA THR A 269 -4.37 4.34 -14.88
C THR A 269 -4.16 3.15 -15.82
N ASP A 270 -5.13 2.88 -16.69
CA ASP A 270 -5.03 1.88 -17.76
C ASP A 270 -4.67 0.46 -17.30
N ASN A 271 -5.07 0.07 -16.08
CA ASN A 271 -4.91 -1.31 -15.60
C ASN A 271 -6.01 -2.20 -16.15
N ARG A 272 -5.71 -3.48 -16.45
CA ARG A 272 -6.61 -4.37 -17.17
C ARG A 272 -6.78 -5.74 -16.50
N ALA A 273 -7.99 -6.03 -16.02
CA ALA A 273 -8.38 -7.40 -15.65
C ALA A 273 -8.72 -8.19 -16.93
N THR A 274 -7.95 -9.25 -17.22
CA THR A 274 -7.97 -9.97 -18.50
C THR A 274 -8.68 -11.31 -18.47
N GLY A 275 -9.03 -11.82 -17.29
CA GLY A 275 -9.77 -13.08 -17.17
C GLY A 275 -11.17 -12.99 -17.79
N ASN A 276 -11.87 -14.12 -17.83
CA ASN A 276 -13.25 -14.18 -18.31
C ASN A 276 -13.94 -15.36 -17.63
N GLY A 277 -15.20 -15.17 -17.22
CA GLY A 277 -15.94 -16.16 -16.47
C GLY A 277 -16.25 -15.83 -15.02
N ALA A 278 -15.83 -14.66 -14.53
CA ALA A 278 -16.06 -14.18 -13.17
C ALA A 278 -15.48 -15.11 -12.08
N ASN A 279 -15.88 -14.86 -10.83
CA ASN A 279 -15.51 -15.66 -9.67
C ASN A 279 -16.77 -15.91 -8.81
N PRO A 280 -17.18 -17.17 -8.54
CA PRO A 280 -16.67 -18.43 -9.11
C PRO A 280 -16.72 -18.47 -10.64
N ALA A 281 -15.87 -19.30 -11.26
CA ALA A 281 -15.84 -19.43 -12.71
C ALA A 281 -17.16 -19.99 -13.25
N GLN A 282 -17.75 -19.30 -14.24
CA GLN A 282 -18.90 -19.77 -14.98
C GLN A 282 -18.57 -21.05 -15.75
N HIS A 283 -19.57 -21.90 -15.95
CA HIS A 283 -19.41 -23.16 -16.66
C HIS A 283 -18.76 -22.94 -18.05
N GLY A 284 -17.65 -23.65 -18.31
CA GLY A 284 -16.92 -23.60 -19.58
C GLY A 284 -15.97 -22.41 -19.74
N THR A 285 -15.74 -21.62 -18.69
CA THR A 285 -14.83 -20.46 -18.71
C THR A 285 -13.61 -20.68 -17.80
N PRO A 286 -12.46 -20.04 -18.06
CA PRO A 286 -11.27 -20.17 -17.21
C PRO A 286 -11.34 -19.35 -15.91
N GLY A 287 -12.35 -18.49 -15.75
CA GLY A 287 -12.56 -17.64 -14.58
C GLY A 287 -11.75 -16.33 -14.57
N GLY A 288 -12.14 -15.45 -13.66
CA GLY A 288 -11.56 -14.13 -13.43
C GLY A 288 -12.18 -13.04 -14.32
N GLY A 289 -11.45 -11.93 -14.49
CA GLY A 289 -11.88 -10.78 -15.32
C GLY A 289 -12.43 -9.60 -14.52
N SER A 290 -12.34 -9.63 -13.20
CA SER A 290 -12.94 -8.63 -12.32
C SER A 290 -11.91 -7.66 -11.73
N GLY A 291 -12.32 -6.40 -11.52
CA GLY A 291 -11.53 -5.38 -10.84
C GLY A 291 -10.36 -4.89 -11.68
N GLY A 292 -10.61 -4.04 -12.67
CA GLY A 292 -9.54 -3.59 -13.58
C GLY A 292 -8.37 -2.90 -12.86
N ALA A 293 -8.64 -2.20 -11.76
CA ALA A 293 -7.59 -1.72 -10.85
C ALA A 293 -7.49 -2.57 -9.57
N ILE A 294 -8.58 -2.69 -8.81
CA ILE A 294 -8.59 -3.34 -7.49
C ILE A 294 -9.58 -4.51 -7.50
N TYR A 295 -9.11 -5.66 -7.05
CA TYR A 295 -9.93 -6.82 -6.71
C TYR A 295 -9.81 -7.09 -5.20
N ASN A 296 -10.89 -6.94 -4.45
CA ASN A 296 -10.90 -7.14 -3.00
C ASN A 296 -12.02 -8.13 -2.63
N ASP A 297 -11.62 -9.28 -2.12
CA ASP A 297 -12.54 -10.40 -1.87
C ASP A 297 -12.34 -11.01 -0.47
N GLY A 298 -13.31 -11.79 0.02
CA GLY A 298 -13.28 -12.49 1.31
C GLY A 298 -14.50 -12.20 2.19
N ASP A 299 -14.43 -12.45 3.50
CA ASP A 299 -15.54 -12.20 4.43
C ASP A 299 -15.53 -10.76 4.98
N ARG A 300 -15.03 -10.59 6.22
CA ARG A 300 -14.94 -9.32 6.91
C ARG A 300 -13.70 -8.53 6.50
N MET A 301 -13.86 -7.64 5.53
CA MET A 301 -12.78 -6.76 5.08
C MET A 301 -13.26 -5.34 4.76
N THR A 302 -12.31 -4.42 4.61
CA THR A 302 -12.60 -3.00 4.32
C THR A 302 -11.75 -2.46 3.17
N LEU A 303 -12.38 -1.61 2.35
CA LEU A 303 -11.69 -0.81 1.34
C LEU A 303 -11.93 0.68 1.62
N SER A 304 -10.86 1.40 1.94
CA SER A 304 -10.89 2.86 2.10
C SER A 304 -10.08 3.53 1.00
N VAL A 305 -10.73 4.37 0.20
CA VAL A 305 -10.12 5.15 -0.88
C VAL A 305 -10.30 6.64 -0.57
N ALA A 306 -9.20 7.39 -0.56
CA ALA A 306 -9.23 8.83 -0.30
C ALA A 306 -8.29 9.60 -1.24
N GLY A 307 -8.69 10.77 -1.73
CA GLY A 307 -7.83 11.66 -2.52
C GLY A 307 -7.28 11.03 -3.81
N SER A 308 -7.92 9.98 -4.33
CA SER A 308 -7.33 9.10 -5.33
C SER A 308 -8.02 9.21 -6.70
N VAL A 309 -7.31 8.80 -7.74
CA VAL A 309 -7.75 8.92 -9.13
C VAL A 309 -7.67 7.58 -9.85
N PHE A 310 -8.78 7.16 -10.46
CA PHE A 310 -8.92 5.93 -11.25
C PHE A 310 -9.39 6.29 -12.65
N ILE A 311 -8.54 6.09 -13.65
CA ILE A 311 -8.81 6.49 -15.05
C ILE A 311 -8.50 5.35 -16.01
N GLY A 312 -9.41 5.04 -16.93
CA GLY A 312 -9.10 4.13 -18.05
C GLY A 312 -8.92 2.67 -17.65
N ASN A 313 -9.22 2.28 -16.41
CA ASN A 313 -9.07 0.90 -15.97
C ASN A 313 -10.19 0.04 -16.54
N HIS A 314 -9.88 -1.18 -16.97
CA HIS A 314 -10.80 -2.03 -17.71
C HIS A 314 -10.94 -3.40 -17.07
N ALA A 315 -12.16 -3.92 -16.98
CA ALA A 315 -12.44 -5.29 -16.58
C ALA A 315 -13.26 -6.02 -17.66
N ASN A 316 -12.87 -7.23 -18.02
CA ASN A 316 -13.67 -8.07 -18.92
C ASN A 316 -15.00 -8.52 -18.27
N GLU A 317 -15.08 -8.55 -16.94
CA GLU A 317 -16.27 -8.96 -16.18
C GLU A 317 -16.79 -7.83 -15.29
N GLY A 318 -16.50 -7.90 -14.00
CA GLY A 318 -17.07 -7.04 -12.97
C GLY A 318 -16.18 -5.87 -12.58
N GLY A 319 -16.70 -4.64 -12.60
CA GLY A 319 -16.04 -3.47 -12.01
C GLY A 319 -14.72 -3.05 -12.68
N GLY A 320 -14.80 -2.14 -13.66
CA GLY A 320 -13.63 -1.66 -14.42
C GLY A 320 -12.55 -1.01 -13.56
N ALA A 321 -12.93 -0.34 -12.47
CA ALA A 321 -12.03 0.15 -11.45
C ALA A 321 -11.93 -0.82 -10.26
N ILE A 322 -13.05 -1.05 -9.55
CA ILE A 322 -13.07 -1.79 -8.29
C ILE A 322 -14.06 -2.94 -8.39
N PHE A 323 -13.60 -4.13 -8.02
CA PHE A 323 -14.45 -5.25 -7.67
C PHE A 323 -14.28 -5.55 -6.18
N PHE A 324 -15.38 -5.50 -5.44
CA PHE A 324 -15.42 -5.72 -4.00
C PHE A 324 -16.50 -6.76 -3.69
N VAL A 325 -16.11 -7.87 -3.07
CA VAL A 325 -17.03 -8.91 -2.60
C VAL A 325 -16.72 -9.26 -1.15
N SER A 326 -17.75 -9.17 -0.31
CA SER A 326 -17.77 -9.69 1.05
C SER A 326 -18.78 -10.83 1.11
N ASP A 327 -18.29 -12.06 1.23
CA ASP A 327 -19.07 -13.29 1.13
C ASP A 327 -20.15 -13.37 2.22
N ASP A 328 -19.76 -13.09 3.46
CA ASP A 328 -20.66 -13.03 4.62
C ASP A 328 -21.43 -11.71 4.78
N ARG A 329 -21.27 -10.77 3.83
CA ARG A 329 -21.87 -9.43 3.85
C ARG A 329 -21.53 -8.63 5.12
N THR A 330 -20.31 -8.75 5.67
CA THR A 330 -19.86 -7.92 6.80
C THR A 330 -18.87 -6.82 6.40
N GLY A 331 -18.28 -6.92 5.21
CA GLY A 331 -17.31 -5.99 4.68
C GLY A 331 -17.91 -4.65 4.25
N THR A 332 -17.09 -3.60 4.25
CA THR A 332 -17.52 -2.23 3.92
C THR A 332 -16.53 -1.49 3.03
N MET A 333 -17.04 -0.57 2.20
CA MET A 333 -16.23 0.29 1.34
C MET A 333 -16.56 1.77 1.57
N SER A 334 -15.52 2.60 1.55
CA SER A 334 -15.65 4.07 1.56
C SER A 334 -14.75 4.73 0.53
N ILE A 335 -15.29 5.73 -0.17
CA ILE A 335 -14.60 6.53 -1.18
C ILE A 335 -14.80 8.00 -0.82
N ARG A 336 -13.71 8.74 -0.68
CA ARG A 336 -13.74 10.17 -0.35
C ARG A 336 -12.82 10.98 -1.26
N ASP A 337 -13.25 12.17 -1.64
CA ASP A 337 -12.41 13.14 -2.36
C ASP A 337 -11.69 12.53 -3.58
N SER A 338 -12.36 11.64 -4.30
CA SER A 338 -11.74 10.80 -5.35
C SER A 338 -12.46 10.93 -6.69
N THR A 339 -11.73 10.66 -7.76
CA THR A 339 -12.25 10.70 -9.13
C THR A 339 -12.10 9.35 -9.81
N PHE A 340 -13.21 8.84 -10.34
CA PHE A 340 -13.29 7.67 -11.20
C PHE A 340 -13.85 8.15 -12.53
N ALA A 341 -13.06 7.98 -13.59
CA ALA A 341 -13.46 8.36 -14.94
C ALA A 341 -13.09 7.27 -15.94
N ASP A 342 -14.01 6.94 -16.83
CA ASP A 342 -13.74 6.09 -18.00
C ASP A 342 -13.18 4.72 -17.59
N ASN A 343 -13.79 4.08 -16.59
CA ASN A 343 -13.38 2.75 -16.12
C ASN A 343 -14.38 1.67 -16.59
N PRO A 344 -14.37 1.27 -17.87
CA PRO A 344 -15.36 0.36 -18.43
C PRO A 344 -15.25 -1.06 -17.87
N ASN A 345 -16.37 -1.76 -17.88
CA ASN A 345 -16.43 -3.21 -17.73
C ASN A 345 -17.42 -3.82 -18.71
N ALA A 346 -17.15 -5.03 -19.20
CA ALA A 346 -18.02 -5.66 -20.19
C ALA A 346 -19.16 -6.49 -19.56
N GLY A 347 -18.93 -7.09 -18.40
CA GLY A 347 -19.93 -7.92 -17.72
C GLY A 347 -20.90 -7.11 -16.87
N PHE A 348 -20.48 -6.75 -15.66
CA PHE A 348 -21.41 -6.27 -14.63
C PHE A 348 -20.82 -5.23 -13.68
N HIS A 349 -21.67 -4.40 -13.11
CA HIS A 349 -21.32 -3.41 -12.10
C HIS A 349 -22.55 -3.18 -11.20
N THR A 350 -22.35 -2.54 -10.05
CA THR A 350 -23.46 -2.21 -9.15
C THR A 350 -24.21 -1.01 -9.72
N PRO A 351 -25.55 -1.06 -9.88
CA PRO A 351 -26.33 0.07 -10.40
C PRO A 351 -26.03 1.39 -9.66
N GLY A 352 -25.77 2.45 -10.41
CA GLY A 352 -25.40 3.77 -9.87
C GLY A 352 -23.92 3.92 -9.50
N LEU A 353 -23.10 2.88 -9.64
CA LEU A 353 -21.66 2.90 -9.37
C LEU A 353 -20.87 2.49 -10.63
N PRO A 354 -20.75 3.38 -11.65
CA PRO A 354 -20.05 3.05 -12.88
C PRO A 354 -18.59 2.62 -12.61
N GLY A 355 -18.16 1.53 -13.24
CA GLY A 355 -16.83 0.96 -13.06
C GLY A 355 -16.61 0.28 -11.70
N ILE A 356 -17.64 0.13 -10.86
CA ILE A 356 -17.52 -0.50 -9.55
C ILE A 356 -18.55 -1.63 -9.40
N PHE A 357 -18.08 -2.81 -9.04
CA PHE A 357 -18.93 -3.86 -8.49
C PHE A 357 -18.71 -3.94 -6.99
N PHE A 358 -19.79 -3.88 -6.22
CA PHE A 358 -19.76 -3.91 -4.77
C PHE A 358 -20.83 -4.86 -4.23
N LEU A 359 -20.37 -5.82 -3.45
CA LEU A 359 -21.18 -6.72 -2.63
C LEU A 359 -20.67 -6.66 -1.19
N GLY A 360 -21.42 -6.05 -0.29
CA GLY A 360 -21.00 -5.93 1.11
C GLY A 360 -22.16 -5.67 2.06
N ALA A 361 -21.85 -5.26 3.28
CA ALA A 361 -22.81 -5.13 4.37
C ALA A 361 -23.92 -4.09 4.13
N ARG A 362 -23.59 -3.04 3.39
CA ARG A 362 -24.48 -1.90 3.09
C ARG A 362 -23.89 -1.10 1.93
N PRO A 363 -24.70 -0.26 1.24
CA PRO A 363 -24.19 0.60 0.18
C PRO A 363 -22.91 1.35 0.59
N PRO A 364 -21.93 1.52 -0.32
CA PRO A 364 -20.66 2.14 0.01
C PRO A 364 -20.84 3.61 0.40
N THR A 365 -20.00 4.09 1.31
CA THR A 365 -20.00 5.51 1.69
C THR A 365 -19.18 6.30 0.68
N ILE A 366 -19.84 7.15 -0.11
CA ILE A 366 -19.20 7.97 -1.14
C ILE A 366 -19.39 9.45 -0.76
N VAL A 367 -18.31 10.19 -0.61
CA VAL A 367 -18.32 11.60 -0.19
C VAL A 367 -17.43 12.41 -1.10
N ALA A 368 -17.91 13.56 -1.58
CA ALA A 368 -17.13 14.51 -2.38
C ALA A 368 -16.33 13.85 -3.53
N SER A 369 -16.91 12.82 -4.16
CA SER A 369 -16.25 12.01 -5.18
C SER A 369 -17.07 11.99 -6.46
N THR A 370 -16.39 11.90 -7.59
CA THR A 370 -17.01 11.82 -8.92
C THR A 370 -16.82 10.43 -9.48
N LEU A 371 -17.92 9.77 -9.88
CA LEU A 371 -17.92 8.50 -10.58
C LEU A 371 -18.57 8.70 -11.95
N ARG A 372 -17.82 8.51 -13.04
CA ARG A 372 -18.32 8.67 -14.41
C ARG A 372 -17.71 7.70 -15.41
#